data_AF-A0AAU7GYI8-F1
#
_entry.id   AF-A0AAU7GYI8-F1
#
_cell.length_a   1.000
_cell.length_b   1.000
_cell.length_c   1.000
_cell.angle_alpha   90.00
_cell.angle_beta   90.00
_cell.angle_gamma   90.00
#
_symmetry.space_group_name_H-M   'P 1'
#
loop_
_entity.id
_entity.type
_entity.pdbx_description
1 polymer ?
#
loop_
_entity_poly.entity_id
_entity_poly.type
_entity_poly.pdbx_seq_one_letter_code
_entity_poly.pdbx_strand_id
1 'polypeptide(L)'
;MDENEKEVIEIRPEDKDFFAEFIDCEGPIIKDSINHKKITMALDKAHDIRKFEIDLYWKRATYFFAFFTVITGAFGYLFTHNSYAFLAPTLAIIGSVFALCFCYVNIGSKYWQENWEFIIDKIEYYVTGNLYKLFFFENHRTKRPSVTKINIFLSKLIIVIWYACFILSMHQIWNQSMALNISYIIAIIYSTGTTIYYCDKTVADISNNDKQSPRFFSFRKPNYIKS
;
A
#
# COMPACT_ATOMS: atom_id res chain seq x y z
N MET A 1 3.59 -31.71 -42.81
CA MET A 1 3.77 -30.91 -41.58
C MET A 1 2.48 -31.06 -40.82
N ASP A 2 2.51 -31.81 -39.73
CA ASP A 2 1.32 -32.13 -38.94
C ASP A 2 0.71 -30.84 -38.36
N GLU A 3 -0.49 -30.46 -38.80
CA GLU A 3 -1.19 -29.23 -38.37
C GLU A 3 -1.81 -29.34 -36.97
N ASN A 4 -1.57 -30.42 -36.23
CA ASN A 4 -2.29 -30.74 -34.98
C ASN A 4 -1.41 -30.92 -33.73
N GLU A 5 -0.09 -30.75 -33.82
CA GLU A 5 0.75 -30.81 -32.62
C GLU A 5 0.65 -29.48 -31.86
N LYS A 6 -0.29 -29.43 -30.90
CA LYS A 6 -0.44 -28.28 -30.01
C LYS A 6 0.86 -28.10 -29.23
N GLU A 7 1.43 -26.91 -29.34
CA GLU A 7 2.63 -26.52 -28.60
C GLU A 7 2.46 -26.77 -27.10
N VAL A 8 3.45 -27.46 -26.51
CA VAL A 8 3.47 -27.85 -25.10
C VAL A 8 4.38 -26.90 -24.35
N ILE A 9 3.83 -26.19 -23.37
CA ILE A 9 4.54 -25.22 -22.55
C ILE A 9 4.88 -25.88 -21.21
N GLU A 10 6.16 -26.15 -20.97
CA GLU A 10 6.61 -26.75 -19.71
C GLU A 10 6.60 -25.73 -18.56
N ILE A 11 6.01 -26.10 -17.42
CA ILE A 11 6.03 -25.28 -16.22
C ILE A 11 7.40 -25.41 -15.55
N ARG A 12 8.05 -24.28 -15.28
CA ARG A 12 9.36 -24.26 -14.60
C ARG A 12 9.23 -24.85 -13.19
N PRO A 13 10.24 -25.58 -12.69
CA PRO A 13 10.18 -26.22 -11.38
C PRO A 13 9.78 -25.27 -10.23
N GLU A 14 10.25 -24.02 -10.29
CA GLU A 14 9.99 -22.95 -9.32
C GLU A 14 8.55 -22.37 -9.34
N ASP A 15 7.77 -22.69 -10.37
CA ASP A 15 6.40 -22.21 -10.55
C ASP A 15 5.36 -23.33 -10.36
N LYS A 16 5.79 -24.59 -10.19
CA LYS A 16 4.88 -25.74 -10.09
C LYS A 16 3.90 -25.62 -8.93
N ASP A 17 4.39 -25.28 -7.74
CA ASP A 17 3.54 -25.13 -6.55
C ASP A 17 2.49 -24.02 -6.76
N PHE A 18 2.89 -22.92 -7.42
CA PHE A 18 1.98 -21.83 -7.74
C PHE A 18 0.87 -22.29 -8.70
N PHE A 19 1.20 -22.96 -9.81
CA PHE A 19 0.18 -23.40 -10.78
C PHE A 19 -0.68 -24.55 -10.27
N ALA A 20 -0.13 -25.43 -9.43
CA ALA A 20 -0.87 -26.48 -8.75
C ALA A 20 -1.99 -25.86 -7.89
N GLU A 21 -1.70 -24.85 -7.08
CA GLU A 21 -2.73 -24.21 -6.27
C GLU A 21 -3.60 -23.20 -7.06
N PHE A 22 -3.04 -22.50 -8.05
CA PHE A 22 -3.72 -21.40 -8.74
C PHE A 22 -4.74 -21.85 -9.79
N ILE A 23 -4.45 -22.92 -10.54
CA ILE A 23 -5.34 -23.44 -11.59
C ILE A 23 -5.53 -24.96 -11.56
N ASP A 24 -5.05 -25.65 -10.52
CA ASP A 24 -5.11 -27.12 -10.40
C ASP A 24 -4.36 -27.81 -11.57
N CYS A 25 -3.13 -27.35 -11.83
CA CYS A 25 -2.31 -27.84 -12.94
C CYS A 25 -0.86 -28.14 -12.51
N GLU A 26 -0.53 -29.42 -12.44
CA GLU A 26 0.83 -29.91 -12.13
C GLU A 26 1.66 -30.27 -13.38
N GLY A 27 0.97 -30.50 -14.50
CA GLY A 27 1.56 -30.90 -15.78
C GLY A 27 1.84 -29.73 -16.73
N PRO A 28 2.36 -30.00 -17.94
CA PRO A 28 2.61 -28.95 -18.92
C PRO A 28 1.31 -28.33 -19.44
N ILE A 29 1.39 -27.06 -19.81
CA ILE A 29 0.26 -26.30 -20.35
C ILE A 29 0.23 -26.49 -21.86
N ILE A 30 -0.81 -27.15 -22.36
CA ILE A 30 -1.02 -27.33 -23.79
C ILE A 30 -1.64 -26.05 -24.36
N LYS A 31 -1.09 -25.51 -25.46
CA LYS A 31 -1.64 -24.34 -26.15
C LYS A 31 -3.10 -24.53 -26.53
N ASP A 32 -3.90 -23.48 -26.36
CA ASP A 32 -5.36 -23.46 -26.56
C ASP A 32 -6.18 -24.42 -25.67
N SER A 33 -5.56 -25.07 -24.69
CA SER A 33 -6.28 -25.81 -23.65
C SER A 33 -7.08 -24.88 -22.73
N ILE A 34 -7.94 -25.48 -21.90
CA ILE A 34 -8.67 -24.76 -20.85
C ILE A 34 -7.70 -24.05 -19.90
N ASN A 35 -6.58 -24.70 -19.55
CA ASN A 35 -5.57 -24.14 -18.66
C ASN A 35 -4.85 -22.96 -19.33
N HIS A 36 -4.50 -23.08 -20.61
CA HIS A 36 -3.94 -21.96 -21.39
C HIS A 36 -4.90 -20.75 -21.40
N LYS A 37 -6.19 -20.98 -21.66
CA LYS A 37 -7.20 -19.90 -21.64
C LYS A 37 -7.35 -19.26 -20.26
N LYS A 38 -7.35 -20.07 -19.18
CA LYS A 38 -7.41 -19.58 -17.80
C LYS A 38 -6.23 -18.66 -17.49
N ILE A 39 -5.01 -19.05 -17.85
CA ILE A 39 -3.81 -18.23 -17.58
C ILE A 39 -3.81 -16.94 -18.40
N THR A 40 -4.21 -16.98 -19.68
CA THR A 40 -4.31 -15.78 -20.52
C THR A 40 -5.33 -14.80 -19.93
N MET A 41 -6.53 -15.28 -19.57
CA MET A 41 -7.55 -14.44 -18.93
C MET A 41 -7.10 -13.92 -17.56
N ALA A 42 -6.34 -14.70 -16.79
CA ALA A 42 -5.80 -14.26 -15.51
C ALA A 42 -4.75 -13.16 -15.69
N LEU A 43 -3.88 -13.28 -16.70
CA LEU A 43 -2.88 -12.28 -17.06
C LEU A 43 -3.54 -10.94 -17.43
N ASP A 44 -4.54 -10.98 -18.32
CA ASP A 44 -5.29 -9.79 -18.75
C ASP A 44 -5.95 -9.11 -17.54
N LYS A 45 -6.65 -9.89 -16.71
CA LYS A 45 -7.28 -9.37 -15.48
C LYS A 45 -6.25 -8.82 -14.50
N ALA A 46 -5.09 -9.45 -14.34
CA ALA A 46 -4.05 -8.97 -13.44
C ALA A 46 -3.48 -7.62 -13.92
N HIS A 47 -3.29 -7.44 -15.23
CA HIS A 47 -2.92 -6.15 -15.81
C HIS A 47 -3.98 -5.07 -15.56
N ASP A 48 -5.26 -5.39 -15.77
CA ASP A 48 -6.37 -4.47 -15.54
C ASP A 48 -6.49 -4.07 -14.06
N ILE A 49 -6.43 -5.04 -13.14
CA ILE A 49 -6.51 -4.77 -11.71
C ILE A 49 -5.29 -3.96 -11.26
N ARG A 50 -4.09 -4.22 -11.78
CA ARG A 50 -2.91 -3.40 -11.48
C ARG A 50 -3.10 -1.95 -11.92
N LYS A 51 -3.62 -1.73 -13.14
CA LYS A 51 -3.94 -0.38 -13.65
C LYS A 51 -4.98 0.30 -12.76
N PHE A 52 -6.00 -0.42 -12.35
CA PHE A 52 -7.03 0.06 -11.44
C PHE A 52 -6.45 0.44 -10.06
N GLU A 53 -5.55 -0.37 -9.49
CA GLU A 53 -4.87 -0.04 -8.22
C GLU A 53 -3.98 1.19 -8.32
N ILE A 54 -3.36 1.44 -9.48
CA ILE A 54 -2.61 2.68 -9.73
C ILE A 54 -3.56 3.89 -9.73
N ASP A 55 -4.73 3.80 -10.35
CA ASP A 55 -5.72 4.89 -10.34
C ASP A 55 -6.28 5.13 -8.93
N LEU A 56 -6.66 4.06 -8.22
CA LEU A 56 -7.09 4.16 -6.85
C LEU A 56 -6.01 4.74 -5.94
N TYR A 57 -4.75 4.40 -6.16
CA TYR A 57 -3.64 4.97 -5.42
C TYR A 57 -3.61 6.50 -5.52
N TRP A 58 -3.76 7.06 -6.72
CA TRP A 58 -3.83 8.50 -6.93
C TRP A 58 -5.06 9.12 -6.28
N LYS A 59 -6.24 8.51 -6.44
CA LYS A 59 -7.48 8.95 -5.77
C LYS A 59 -7.32 8.99 -4.26
N ARG A 60 -6.63 7.98 -3.69
CA ARG A 60 -6.36 7.91 -2.26
C ARG A 60 -5.45 9.05 -1.80
N ALA A 61 -4.40 9.34 -2.55
CA ALA A 61 -3.50 10.45 -2.25
C ALA A 61 -4.21 11.82 -2.34
N THR A 62 -5.07 12.03 -3.34
CA THR A 62 -5.78 13.30 -3.53
C THR A 62 -6.67 13.66 -2.35
N TYR A 63 -7.45 12.71 -1.79
CA TYR A 63 -8.28 13.04 -0.63
C TYR A 63 -7.44 13.44 0.58
N PHE A 64 -6.31 12.74 0.83
CA PHE A 64 -5.43 13.09 1.95
C PHE A 64 -4.81 14.47 1.78
N PHE A 65 -4.36 14.81 0.56
CA PHE A 65 -3.86 16.16 0.29
C PHE A 65 -4.93 17.23 0.49
N ALA A 66 -6.19 16.99 0.09
CA ALA A 66 -7.28 17.91 0.36
C ALA A 66 -7.47 18.15 1.87
N PHE A 67 -7.46 17.09 2.68
CA PHE A 67 -7.50 17.21 4.14
C PHE A 67 -6.29 17.97 4.69
N PHE A 68 -5.07 17.66 4.24
CA PHE A 68 -3.88 18.38 4.69
C PHE A 68 -3.94 19.86 4.34
N THR A 69 -4.45 20.24 3.17
CA THR A 69 -4.63 21.65 2.79
C THR A 69 -5.55 22.37 3.78
N VAL A 70 -6.72 21.81 4.10
CA VAL A 70 -7.67 22.42 5.03
C VAL A 70 -7.11 22.50 6.45
N ILE A 71 -6.53 21.41 6.96
CA ILE A 71 -5.98 21.36 8.33
C ILE A 71 -4.78 22.28 8.45
N THR A 72 -3.89 22.36 7.45
CA THR A 72 -2.73 23.27 7.45
C THR A 72 -3.17 24.73 7.46
N GLY A 73 -4.16 25.10 6.64
CA GLY A 73 -4.72 26.45 6.62
C GLY A 73 -5.37 26.83 7.96
N ALA A 74 -6.18 25.93 8.52
CA ALA A 74 -6.81 26.12 9.82
C ALA A 74 -5.77 26.23 10.95
N PHE A 75 -4.74 25.37 10.94
CA PHE A 75 -3.64 25.42 11.89
C PHE A 75 -2.91 26.77 11.82
N GLY A 76 -2.54 27.23 10.62
CA GLY A 76 -1.86 28.52 10.45
C GLY A 76 -2.68 29.71 10.94
N TYR A 77 -3.99 29.71 10.69
CA TYR A 77 -4.89 30.74 11.22
C TYR A 77 -4.93 30.73 12.76
N LEU A 78 -5.13 29.56 13.38
CA LEU A 78 -5.20 29.43 14.84
C LEU A 78 -3.86 29.74 15.52
N PHE A 79 -2.75 29.32 14.92
CA PHE A 79 -1.40 29.55 15.44
C PHE A 79 -1.02 31.04 15.48
N THR A 80 -1.53 31.83 14.55
CA THR A 80 -1.24 33.27 14.46
C THR A 80 -2.18 34.15 15.30
N HIS A 81 -3.38 33.67 15.65
CA HIS A 81 -4.38 34.43 16.39
C HIS A 81 -4.40 34.06 17.88
N ASN A 82 -3.80 34.92 18.72
CA ASN A 82 -3.63 34.68 20.17
C ASN A 82 -4.92 34.29 20.91
N SER A 83 -6.08 34.84 20.55
CA SER A 83 -7.36 34.51 21.19
C SER A 83 -7.80 33.06 20.97
N TYR A 84 -7.33 32.42 19.88
CA TYR A 84 -7.71 31.05 19.51
C TYR A 84 -6.51 30.10 19.44
N ALA A 85 -5.32 30.53 19.85
CA ALA A 85 -4.09 29.75 19.80
C ALA A 85 -4.17 28.44 20.61
N PHE A 86 -5.01 28.39 21.65
CA PHE A 86 -5.27 27.17 22.42
C PHE A 86 -5.90 26.04 21.59
N LEU A 87 -6.51 26.33 20.43
CA LEU A 87 -7.05 25.31 19.53
C LEU A 87 -6.00 24.76 18.54
N ALA A 88 -4.85 25.42 18.38
CA ALA A 88 -3.82 24.98 17.45
C ALA A 88 -3.24 23.58 17.76
N PRO A 89 -3.01 23.18 19.04
CA PRO A 89 -2.61 21.82 19.39
C PRO A 89 -3.64 20.76 18.96
N THR A 90 -4.94 21.07 19.04
CA THR A 90 -6.00 20.16 18.58
C THR A 90 -5.87 19.87 17.08
N LEU A 91 -5.63 20.90 16.27
CA LEU A 91 -5.42 20.73 14.83
C LEU A 91 -4.14 19.96 14.52
N ALA A 92 -3.07 20.16 15.31
CA ALA A 92 -1.84 19.40 15.15
C ALA A 92 -2.00 17.91 15.51
N ILE A 93 -2.83 17.58 16.49
CA ILE A 93 -3.21 16.19 16.83
C ILE A 93 -3.97 15.56 15.67
N ILE A 94 -4.99 16.24 15.13
CA ILE A 94 -5.75 15.75 13.97
C ILE A 94 -4.81 15.55 12.77
N GLY A 95 -3.96 16.53 12.48
CA GLY A 95 -2.96 16.44 11.42
C GLY A 95 -2.02 15.23 11.58
N SER A 96 -1.55 14.96 12.80
CA SER A 96 -0.72 13.80 13.12
C SER A 96 -1.43 12.47 12.86
N VAL A 97 -2.71 12.35 13.23
CA VAL A 97 -3.52 11.15 12.96
C VAL A 97 -3.69 10.94 11.46
N PHE A 98 -4.06 11.99 10.71
CA PHE A 98 -4.20 11.90 9.25
C PHE A 98 -2.87 11.54 8.56
N ALA A 99 -1.75 12.06 9.06
CA ALA A 99 -0.41 11.75 8.56
C ALA A 99 -0.03 10.28 8.78
N LEU A 100 -0.34 9.72 9.95
CA LEU A 100 -0.15 8.29 10.24
C LEU A 100 -1.01 7.44 9.29
N CYS A 101 -2.31 7.71 9.21
CA CYS A 101 -3.22 7.01 8.31
C CYS A 101 -2.74 7.06 6.84
N PHE A 102 -2.28 8.24 6.38
CA PHE A 102 -1.74 8.40 5.03
C PHE A 102 -0.53 7.50 4.77
N CYS A 103 0.38 7.40 5.75
CA CYS A 103 1.54 6.51 5.68
C CYS A 103 1.11 5.04 5.52
N TYR A 104 0.19 4.56 6.35
CA TYR A 104 -0.31 3.18 6.27
C TYR A 104 -1.05 2.89 4.96
N VAL A 105 -1.87 3.83 4.48
CA VAL A 105 -2.54 3.68 3.17
C VAL A 105 -1.52 3.59 2.02
N ASN A 106 -0.42 4.33 2.09
CA ASN A 106 0.65 4.24 1.09
C ASN A 106 1.42 2.91 1.18
N ILE A 107 1.65 2.39 2.40
CA ILE A 107 2.24 1.06 2.59
C ILE A 107 1.33 -0.04 2.03
N GLY A 108 0.04 -0.02 2.36
CA GLY A 108 -0.93 -0.99 1.85
C GLY A 108 -1.09 -0.92 0.32
N SER A 109 -1.08 0.29 -0.24
CA SER A 109 -1.11 0.46 -1.71
C SER A 109 0.13 -0.16 -2.37
N LYS A 110 1.31 -0.03 -1.76
CA LYS A 110 2.54 -0.66 -2.25
C LYS A 110 2.43 -2.18 -2.23
N TYR A 111 1.93 -2.74 -1.14
CA TYR A 111 1.75 -4.18 -0.99
C TYR A 111 0.83 -4.75 -2.09
N TRP A 112 -0.33 -4.13 -2.31
CA TRP A 112 -1.27 -4.58 -3.35
C TRP A 112 -0.70 -4.44 -4.76
N GLN A 113 0.03 -3.36 -5.04
CA GLN A 113 0.75 -3.22 -6.31
C GLN A 113 1.75 -4.35 -6.50
N GLU A 114 2.64 -4.59 -5.52
CA GLU A 114 3.67 -5.65 -5.58
C GLU A 114 3.05 -7.05 -5.73
N ASN A 115 1.89 -7.29 -5.13
CA ASN A 115 1.15 -8.55 -5.26
C ASN A 115 0.70 -8.81 -6.72
N TRP A 116 0.06 -7.82 -7.35
CA TRP A 116 -0.38 -7.97 -8.74
C TRP A 116 0.78 -8.02 -9.72
N GLU A 117 1.85 -7.25 -9.45
CA GLU A 117 3.08 -7.33 -10.23
C GLU A 117 3.71 -8.73 -10.15
N PHE A 118 3.68 -9.38 -8.98
CA PHE A 118 4.16 -10.76 -8.83
C PHE A 118 3.31 -11.78 -9.58
N ILE A 119 1.97 -11.65 -9.52
CA ILE A 119 1.06 -12.54 -10.27
C ILE A 119 1.32 -12.42 -11.78
N ILE A 120 1.47 -11.18 -12.28
CA ILE A 120 1.84 -10.93 -13.68
C ILE A 120 3.19 -11.60 -13.98
N ASP A 121 4.20 -11.38 -13.15
CA ASP A 121 5.57 -11.92 -13.31
C ASP A 121 5.62 -13.45 -13.43
N LYS A 122 4.78 -14.14 -12.66
CA LYS A 122 4.63 -15.60 -12.67
C LYS A 122 3.91 -16.10 -13.91
N ILE A 123 2.84 -15.43 -14.34
CA ILE A 123 1.99 -15.91 -15.44
C ILE A 123 2.53 -15.50 -16.81
N GLU A 124 3.10 -14.30 -16.94
CA GLU A 124 3.47 -13.70 -18.24
C GLU A 124 4.41 -14.58 -19.06
N TYR A 125 5.32 -15.29 -18.39
CA TYR A 125 6.33 -16.12 -19.02
C TYR A 125 5.70 -17.21 -19.91
N TYR A 126 4.53 -17.70 -19.51
CA TYR A 126 3.81 -18.79 -20.14
C TYR A 126 2.81 -18.34 -21.21
N VAL A 127 2.64 -17.03 -21.41
CA VAL A 127 1.67 -16.46 -22.36
C VAL A 127 2.32 -15.47 -23.32
N THR A 128 3.02 -14.48 -22.78
CA THR A 128 3.58 -13.33 -23.52
C THR A 128 5.11 -13.25 -23.45
N GLY A 129 5.76 -14.15 -22.71
CA GLY A 129 7.20 -14.10 -22.43
C GLY A 129 7.53 -13.12 -21.31
N ASN A 130 8.60 -12.33 -21.47
CA ASN A 130 9.13 -11.44 -20.42
C ASN A 130 8.80 -9.94 -20.68
N LEU A 131 7.59 -9.65 -21.15
CA LEU A 131 7.20 -8.29 -21.55
C LEU A 131 7.24 -7.31 -20.36
N TYR A 132 6.72 -7.73 -19.20
CA TYR A 132 6.65 -6.93 -17.99
C TYR A 132 8.01 -6.78 -17.31
N LYS A 133 8.83 -7.84 -17.33
CA LYS A 133 10.20 -7.84 -16.78
C LYS A 133 11.18 -7.00 -17.58
N LEU A 134 10.89 -6.69 -18.84
CA LEU A 134 11.80 -5.93 -19.70
C LEU A 134 11.81 -4.45 -19.30
N PHE A 135 12.99 -3.94 -18.93
CA PHE A 135 13.20 -2.51 -18.71
C PHE A 135 14.53 -2.07 -19.31
N PHE A 136 14.51 -0.95 -20.02
CA PHE A 136 15.69 -0.31 -20.60
C PHE A 136 16.19 0.78 -19.66
N PHE A 137 17.51 0.86 -19.45
CA PHE A 137 18.15 1.94 -18.70
C PHE A 137 19.53 2.22 -19.27
N GLU A 138 19.88 3.50 -19.42
CA GLU A 138 21.21 3.92 -19.89
C GLU A 138 22.24 3.96 -18.76
N ASN A 139 21.82 4.38 -17.55
CA ASN A 139 22.68 4.63 -16.40
C ASN A 139 21.90 4.39 -15.09
N HIS A 140 22.59 4.30 -13.95
CA HIS A 140 21.92 4.16 -12.65
C HIS A 140 20.89 5.26 -12.34
N ARG A 141 21.09 6.47 -12.88
CA ARG A 141 20.17 7.62 -12.71
C ARG A 141 18.91 7.53 -13.57
N THR A 142 18.92 6.75 -14.65
CA THR A 142 17.74 6.57 -15.52
C THR A 142 16.88 5.37 -15.10
N LYS A 143 17.24 4.69 -14.00
CA LYS A 143 16.39 3.67 -13.38
C LYS A 143 15.12 4.33 -12.84
N ARG A 144 13.97 3.76 -13.19
CA ARG A 144 12.65 4.24 -12.76
C ARG A 144 12.54 4.26 -11.23
N PRO A 145 12.33 5.43 -10.60
CA PRO A 145 12.08 5.48 -9.17
C PRO A 145 10.70 4.90 -8.85
N SER A 146 10.58 4.22 -7.71
CA SER A 146 9.28 3.75 -7.23
C SER A 146 8.49 4.93 -6.67
N VAL A 147 7.44 5.32 -7.39
CA VAL A 147 6.50 6.39 -6.98
C VAL A 147 5.99 6.13 -5.56
N THR A 148 5.61 4.89 -5.27
CA THR A 148 5.07 4.51 -3.95
C THR A 148 6.12 4.63 -2.84
N LYS A 149 7.40 4.32 -3.09
CA LYS A 149 8.48 4.53 -2.11
C LYS A 149 8.69 6.02 -1.82
N ILE A 150 8.63 6.87 -2.85
CA ILE A 150 8.74 8.33 -2.69
C ILE A 150 7.59 8.85 -1.81
N ASN A 151 6.36 8.40 -2.06
CA ASN A 151 5.21 8.84 -1.28
C ASN A 151 5.19 8.29 0.15
N ILE A 152 5.71 7.09 0.41
CA ILE A 152 5.94 6.61 1.78
C ILE A 152 6.95 7.52 2.49
N PHE A 153 8.04 7.92 1.82
CA PHE A 153 9.00 8.87 2.39
C PHE A 153 8.34 10.23 2.67
N LEU A 154 7.58 10.77 1.72
CA LEU A 154 6.82 12.00 1.90
C LEU A 154 5.84 11.91 3.08
N SER A 155 5.14 10.78 3.23
CA SER A 155 4.23 10.55 4.36
C SER A 155 4.96 10.64 5.70
N LYS A 156 6.16 10.03 5.79
CA LYS A 156 7.01 10.12 6.99
C LYS A 156 7.43 11.55 7.29
N LEU A 157 7.77 12.34 6.27
CA LEU A 157 8.07 13.77 6.45
C LEU A 157 6.85 14.53 6.97
N ILE A 158 5.66 14.30 6.42
CA ILE A 158 4.42 14.95 6.88
C ILE A 158 4.14 14.62 8.35
N ILE A 159 4.36 13.37 8.78
CA ILE A 159 4.25 12.97 10.19
C ILE A 159 5.19 13.82 11.07
N VAL A 160 6.47 13.92 10.70
CA VAL A 160 7.46 14.72 11.44
C VAL A 160 7.04 16.19 11.53
N ILE A 161 6.53 16.75 10.43
CA ILE A 161 6.05 18.14 10.39
C ILE A 161 4.88 18.35 11.36
N TRP A 162 3.90 17.45 11.40
CA TRP A 162 2.76 17.60 12.30
C TRP A 162 3.14 17.49 13.79
N TYR A 163 4.09 16.62 14.14
CA TYR A 163 4.64 16.60 15.49
C TYR A 163 5.42 17.88 15.82
N ALA A 164 6.16 18.45 14.87
CA ALA A 164 6.81 19.75 15.07
C ALA A 164 5.78 20.86 15.27
N CYS A 165 4.70 20.89 14.47
CA CYS A 165 3.57 21.80 14.65
C CYS A 165 2.93 21.67 16.04
N PHE A 166 2.77 20.44 16.55
CA PHE A 166 2.27 20.20 17.89
C PHE A 166 3.21 20.81 18.94
N ILE A 167 4.51 20.52 18.88
CA ILE A 167 5.51 21.06 19.83
C ILE A 167 5.51 22.59 19.83
N LEU A 168 5.50 23.21 18.64
CA LEU A 168 5.45 24.67 18.51
C LEU A 168 4.16 25.26 19.09
N SER A 169 3.01 24.65 18.81
CA SER A 169 1.73 25.10 19.36
C SER A 169 1.66 24.95 20.89
N MET A 170 2.23 23.88 21.44
CA MET A 170 2.33 23.66 22.88
C MET A 170 3.24 24.69 23.55
N HIS A 171 4.33 25.07 22.91
CA HIS A 171 5.23 26.11 23.41
C HIS A 171 4.51 27.46 23.52
N GLN A 172 3.70 27.82 22.53
CA GLN A 172 2.94 29.09 22.52
C GLN A 172 1.93 29.20 23.67
N ILE A 173 1.29 28.08 24.06
CA ILE A 173 0.23 28.08 25.08
C ILE A 173 0.72 27.63 26.47
N TRP A 174 2.02 27.41 26.63
CA TRP A 174 2.60 26.77 27.82
C TRP A 174 2.17 27.43 29.13
N ASN A 175 2.11 28.76 29.17
CA ASN A 175 1.79 29.54 30.37
C ASN A 175 0.29 29.71 30.64
N GLN A 176 -0.61 29.20 29.79
CA GLN A 176 -2.06 29.44 29.93
C GLN A 176 -2.69 28.59 31.03
N SER A 177 -2.55 27.26 30.96
CA SER A 177 -3.11 26.34 31.95
C SER A 177 -2.39 25.01 31.93
N MET A 178 -1.91 24.59 33.11
CA MET A 178 -1.26 23.28 33.29
C MET A 178 -2.21 22.12 32.96
N ALA A 179 -3.49 22.22 33.33
CA ALA A 179 -4.48 21.18 33.06
C ALA A 179 -4.73 21.00 31.56
N LEU A 180 -4.82 22.10 30.81
CA LEU A 180 -4.97 22.05 29.35
C LEU A 180 -3.75 21.40 28.69
N ASN A 181 -2.55 21.79 29.08
CA ASN A 181 -1.32 21.22 28.52
C ASN A 181 -1.24 19.71 28.75
N ILE A 182 -1.54 19.25 29.96
CA ILE A 182 -1.59 17.81 30.28
C ILE A 182 -2.64 17.10 29.42
N SER A 183 -3.82 17.70 29.23
CA SER A 183 -4.87 17.12 28.40
C SER A 183 -4.45 16.93 26.95
N TYR A 184 -3.72 17.89 26.36
CA TYR A 184 -3.20 17.77 24.99
C TYR A 184 -2.12 16.70 24.87
N ILE A 185 -1.22 16.57 25.86
CA ILE A 185 -0.19 15.53 25.88
C ILE A 185 -0.83 14.14 25.96
N ILE A 186 -1.83 13.96 26.84
CA ILE A 186 -2.56 12.69 26.93
C ILE A 186 -3.30 12.42 25.61
N ALA A 187 -3.95 13.43 25.04
CA ALA A 187 -4.69 13.29 23.79
C ALA A 187 -3.79 12.87 22.62
N ILE A 188 -2.60 13.46 22.44
CA ILE A 188 -1.71 13.09 21.35
C ILE A 188 -1.12 11.69 21.52
N ILE A 189 -0.79 11.30 22.76
CA ILE A 189 -0.29 9.94 23.05
C ILE A 189 -1.39 8.92 22.78
N TYR A 190 -2.60 9.18 23.27
CA TYR A 190 -3.75 8.30 23.08
C TYR A 190 -4.12 8.18 21.59
N SER A 191 -4.23 9.30 20.86
CA SER A 191 -4.59 9.30 19.44
C SER A 191 -3.54 8.60 18.58
N THR A 192 -2.25 8.82 18.87
CA THR A 192 -1.14 8.17 18.17
C THR A 192 -1.13 6.67 18.44
N GLY A 193 -1.20 6.28 19.72
CA GLY A 193 -1.16 4.88 20.14
C GLY A 193 -2.34 4.08 19.60
N THR A 194 -3.55 4.64 19.66
CA THR A 194 -4.75 3.99 19.09
C THR A 194 -4.67 3.89 17.56
N THR A 195 -4.23 4.94 16.87
CA THR A 195 -4.06 4.91 15.40
C THR A 195 -3.07 3.82 15.00
N ILE A 196 -1.90 3.77 15.62
CA ILE A 196 -0.89 2.74 15.35
C ILE A 196 -1.45 1.35 15.65
N TYR A 197 -2.08 1.15 16.82
CA TYR A 197 -2.66 -0.14 17.20
C TYR A 197 -3.70 -0.64 16.19
N TYR A 198 -4.66 0.20 15.79
CA TYR A 198 -5.68 -0.21 14.83
C TYR A 198 -5.09 -0.45 13.44
N CYS A 199 -4.18 0.41 12.97
CA CYS A 199 -3.52 0.23 11.69
C CYS A 199 -2.66 -1.05 11.67
N ASP A 200 -1.83 -1.28 12.69
CA ASP A 200 -1.01 -2.49 12.79
C ASP A 200 -1.86 -3.75 12.92
N LYS A 201 -2.96 -3.71 13.69
CA LYS A 201 -3.90 -4.82 13.77
C LYS A 201 -4.48 -5.18 12.40
N THR A 202 -4.90 -4.18 11.62
CA THR A 202 -5.41 -4.45 10.25
C THR A 202 -4.35 -5.03 9.32
N VAL A 203 -3.06 -4.74 9.54
CA VAL A 203 -1.95 -5.34 8.79
C VAL A 203 -1.66 -6.76 9.28
N ALA A 204 -1.66 -6.99 10.59
CA ALA A 204 -1.40 -8.29 11.21
C ALA A 204 -2.50 -9.33 10.90
N ASP A 205 -3.77 -8.90 10.81
CA ASP A 205 -4.88 -9.75 10.40
C ASP A 205 -4.69 -10.32 8.97
N ILE A 206 -3.88 -9.65 8.15
CA ILE A 206 -3.47 -10.09 6.81
C ILE A 206 -2.21 -10.97 6.86
N SER A 207 -1.32 -10.77 7.85
CA SER A 207 0.00 -11.40 7.93
C SER A 207 0.11 -12.58 8.90
N ASN A 208 -0.99 -13.11 9.44
CA ASN A 208 -0.97 -14.32 10.27
C ASN A 208 -0.78 -15.59 9.42
N ASN A 209 0.37 -15.67 8.76
CA ASN A 209 1.28 -16.80 8.75
C ASN A 209 2.62 -16.36 8.13
N ASP A 210 3.71 -16.89 8.70
CA ASP A 210 5.06 -16.96 8.16
C ASP A 210 6.09 -15.87 8.57
N LYS A 211 7.00 -16.31 9.43
CA LYS A 211 8.30 -15.69 9.68
C LYS A 211 9.30 -16.10 8.59
N GLN A 212 9.94 -15.08 8.01
CA GLN A 212 11.25 -15.06 7.31
C GLN A 212 11.41 -15.78 5.93
N SER A 213 11.28 -14.97 4.83
CA SER A 213 11.81 -15.08 3.44
C SER A 213 11.47 -16.33 2.58
N PRO A 214 11.27 -16.28 1.23
CA PRO A 214 11.20 -15.18 0.25
C PRO A 214 9.81 -15.14 -0.44
N ARG A 215 8.89 -14.26 -0.05
CA ARG A 215 7.52 -14.16 -0.60
C ARG A 215 6.75 -15.50 -0.65
N PHE A 216 6.09 -15.83 0.46
CA PHE A 216 5.08 -16.88 0.51
C PHE A 216 3.76 -16.39 -0.09
N PHE A 217 3.01 -17.27 -0.77
CA PHE A 217 1.64 -16.99 -1.20
C PHE A 217 0.70 -17.98 -0.51
N SER A 218 -0.53 -17.56 -0.24
CA SER A 218 -1.58 -18.43 0.27
C SER A 218 -2.94 -17.94 -0.20
N PHE A 219 -3.85 -18.86 -0.48
CA PHE A 219 -5.23 -18.49 -0.76
C PHE A 219 -5.95 -18.12 0.54
N ARG A 220 -6.76 -17.05 0.48
CA ARG A 220 -7.66 -16.70 1.58
C ARG A 220 -8.61 -17.88 1.83
N LYS A 221 -8.66 -18.38 3.07
CA LYS A 221 -9.65 -19.39 3.46
C LYS A 221 -11.07 -18.81 3.21
N PRO A 222 -11.94 -19.50 2.48
CA PRO A 222 -13.29 -19.02 2.24
C PRO A 222 -14.04 -18.89 3.58
N ASN A 223 -14.61 -17.71 3.85
CA ASN A 223 -15.42 -17.45 5.04
C ASN A 223 -16.87 -17.95 4.88
N TYR A 224 -17.20 -18.64 3.79
CA TYR A 224 -18.52 -19.21 3.57
C TYR A 224 -18.54 -20.68 3.95
N ILE A 225 -19.61 -21.09 4.64
CA ILE A 225 -19.91 -22.49 4.92
C ILE A 225 -20.29 -23.13 3.57
N LYS A 226 -19.62 -24.22 3.17
CA LYS A 226 -20.09 -25.04 2.05
C LYS A 226 -21.46 -25.60 2.45
N SER A 227 -22.52 -25.12 1.80
CA SER A 227 -23.85 -25.74 1.86
C SER A 227 -23.86 -27.05 1.10
#